data_AF-A0AA95N253-F1
#
_entry.id   AF-A0AA95N253-F1
#
_cell.length_a   1.000
_cell.length_b   1.000
_cell.length_c   1.000
_cell.angle_alpha   90.00
_cell.angle_beta   90.00
_cell.angle_gamma   90.00
#
_symmetry.space_group_name_H-M   'P 1'
#
loop_
_entity.id
_entity.type
_entity.pdbx_description
1 polymer ?
#
loop_
_entity_poly.entity_id
_entity_poly.type
_entity_poly.pdbx_seq_one_letter_code
_entity_poly.pdbx_strand_id
1 'polypeptide(L)'
;MKKLMRLTALLLLAVLAGCSADPEYSVEVVKPIYQLADKEMPFVIKVAEKDEAATGLNVSAEFSMTNMDHGTTEVKLTEKENGIYSGKVELPMAGKYEIFFVLERDGKKADKVINYEVKESEGVASINGEWITNEDIEFYKFINYLQLAINRETDQKRYTGDQLKEALSYWESQEKLVEDQNQLVTQIIRLRAMAMLAEEKGHTATGAEVETEINKVRDQYSQFESAKAIINEYGEDKFWEIEKQQYQLIVLSQKVQKDIIEKVKKENPEMAQQEINFQAQKQYEELLVSQVNSMEIVIL
;
A
#
# COMPACT_ATOMS: atom_id res chain seq x y z
N MET A 1 -45.89 64.43 -12.10
CA MET A 1 -46.20 63.02 -11.75
C MET A 1 -45.92 62.04 -12.92
N LYS A 2 -44.74 62.07 -13.57
CA LYS A 2 -44.42 61.15 -14.69
C LYS A 2 -42.97 60.62 -14.73
N LYS A 3 -42.13 60.96 -13.75
CA LYS A 3 -40.74 60.49 -13.68
C LYS A 3 -40.43 59.52 -12.52
N LEU A 4 -41.32 59.41 -11.53
CA LEU A 4 -41.14 58.51 -10.38
C LEU A 4 -41.67 57.08 -10.62
N MET A 5 -42.43 56.87 -11.70
CA MET A 5 -43.16 55.61 -11.94
C MET A 5 -42.40 54.62 -12.84
N ARG A 6 -41.20 54.98 -13.31
CA ARG A 6 -40.36 54.13 -14.18
C ARG A 6 -39.18 53.47 -13.45
N LEU A 7 -38.90 53.84 -12.21
CA LEU A 7 -37.80 53.23 -11.43
C LEU A 7 -38.23 51.96 -10.69
N THR A 8 -39.52 51.81 -10.39
CA THR A 8 -40.07 50.67 -9.62
C THR A 8 -40.28 49.42 -10.48
N ALA A 9 -40.36 49.55 -11.80
CA ALA A 9 -40.55 48.41 -12.71
C ALA A 9 -39.24 47.70 -13.09
N LEU A 10 -38.07 48.35 -12.93
CA LEU A 10 -36.77 47.75 -13.19
C LEU A 10 -36.21 47.00 -11.98
N LEU A 11 -36.70 47.29 -10.77
CA LEU A 11 -36.27 46.62 -9.53
C LEU A 11 -36.99 45.29 -9.28
N LEU A 12 -38.16 45.05 -9.89
CA LEU A 12 -38.91 43.79 -9.74
C LEU A 12 -38.42 42.68 -10.69
N LEU A 13 -37.70 43.01 -11.77
CA LEU A 13 -37.18 42.03 -12.74
C LEU A 13 -35.85 41.40 -12.33
N ALA A 14 -35.18 41.93 -11.30
CA ALA A 14 -33.93 41.37 -10.78
C ALA A 14 -34.14 40.25 -9.73
N VAL A 15 -35.38 40.01 -9.27
CA VAL A 15 -35.68 39.03 -8.21
C VAL A 15 -36.01 37.64 -8.78
N LEU A 16 -36.17 37.51 -10.10
CA LEU A 16 -36.58 36.25 -10.75
C LEU A 16 -35.42 35.42 -11.34
N ALA A 17 -34.18 35.89 -11.23
CA ALA A 17 -32.98 35.12 -11.61
C ALA A 17 -32.35 34.33 -10.44
N GLY A 18 -33.06 34.21 -9.32
CA GLY A 18 -32.56 33.65 -8.06
C GLY A 18 -32.99 32.21 -7.73
N CYS A 19 -33.64 31.48 -8.64
CA CYS A 19 -33.70 30.02 -8.51
C CYS A 19 -32.34 29.47 -8.96
N SER A 20 -31.33 29.58 -8.09
CA SER A 20 -30.12 28.79 -8.27
C SER A 20 -30.55 27.34 -8.26
N ALA A 21 -30.35 26.62 -9.37
CA ALA A 21 -30.42 25.17 -9.37
C ALA A 21 -29.56 24.64 -8.22
N ASP A 22 -30.07 23.61 -7.54
CA ASP A 22 -29.33 22.98 -6.45
C ASP A 22 -27.95 22.54 -6.98
N PRO A 23 -26.88 22.68 -6.17
CA PRO A 23 -25.54 22.34 -6.61
C PRO A 23 -25.47 20.86 -6.98
N GLU A 24 -24.97 20.57 -8.18
CA GLU A 24 -24.83 19.21 -8.70
C GLU A 24 -23.42 18.70 -8.40
N TYR A 25 -23.32 17.84 -7.40
CA TYR A 25 -22.06 17.19 -7.02
C TYR A 25 -21.95 15.77 -7.58
N SER A 26 -20.73 15.41 -7.95
CA SER A 26 -20.29 14.04 -8.16
C SER A 26 -19.46 13.58 -6.96
N VAL A 27 -19.61 12.31 -6.58
CA VAL A 27 -18.90 11.68 -5.47
C VAL A 27 -18.30 10.38 -5.97
N GLU A 28 -17.00 10.21 -5.75
CA GLU A 28 -16.25 9.02 -6.11
C GLU A 28 -15.53 8.49 -4.86
N VAL A 29 -15.62 7.19 -4.61
CA VAL A 29 -14.84 6.53 -3.55
C VAL A 29 -13.43 6.29 -4.08
N VAL A 30 -12.42 6.87 -3.42
CA VAL A 30 -11.03 6.91 -3.93
C VAL A 30 -10.24 5.67 -3.52
N LYS A 31 -10.62 5.02 -2.42
CA LYS A 31 -9.96 3.82 -1.91
C LYS A 31 -10.98 2.72 -1.67
N PRO A 32 -10.67 1.46 -2.01
CA PRO A 32 -11.58 0.36 -1.72
C PRO A 32 -11.84 0.22 -0.22
N ILE A 33 -13.09 -0.08 0.11
CA ILE A 33 -13.52 -0.30 1.49
C ILE A 33 -13.54 -1.81 1.73
N TYR A 34 -12.72 -2.26 2.67
CA TYR A 34 -12.73 -3.65 3.14
C TYR A 34 -13.37 -3.72 4.53
N GLN A 35 -14.09 -4.81 4.77
CA GLN A 35 -14.55 -5.13 6.11
C GLN A 35 -13.43 -5.84 6.88
N LEU A 36 -13.20 -5.35 8.10
CA LEU A 36 -12.33 -5.94 9.10
C LEU A 36 -13.10 -5.99 10.41
N ALA A 37 -13.05 -7.14 11.09
CA ALA A 37 -13.72 -7.30 12.37
C ALA A 37 -13.18 -6.27 13.40
N ASP A 38 -14.10 -5.53 14.02
CA ASP A 38 -13.83 -4.57 15.11
C ASP A 38 -12.74 -3.53 14.79
N LYS A 39 -12.59 -3.15 13.51
CA LYS A 39 -11.55 -2.20 13.07
C LYS A 39 -12.11 -1.12 12.15
N GLU A 40 -11.84 0.12 12.53
CA GLU A 40 -12.09 1.29 11.68
C GLU A 40 -11.17 1.30 10.45
N MET A 41 -11.76 1.53 9.28
CA MET A 41 -11.07 1.66 8.01
C MET A 41 -11.12 3.11 7.48
N PRO A 42 -10.03 3.60 6.85
CA PRO A 42 -10.05 4.90 6.20
C PRO A 42 -11.08 4.90 5.06
N PHE A 43 -12.00 5.85 5.12
CA PHE A 43 -12.97 6.10 4.06
C PHE A 43 -12.65 7.43 3.39
N VAL A 44 -12.29 7.40 2.11
CA VAL A 44 -11.83 8.56 1.36
C VAL A 44 -12.66 8.71 0.09
N ILE A 45 -13.19 9.91 -0.11
CA ILE A 45 -13.96 10.26 -1.31
C ILE A 45 -13.37 11.49 -1.98
N LYS A 46 -13.64 11.61 -3.27
CA LYS A 46 -13.43 12.82 -4.07
C LYS A 46 -14.79 13.39 -4.40
N VAL A 47 -14.95 14.69 -4.19
CA VAL A 47 -16.16 15.43 -4.53
C VAL A 47 -15.83 16.50 -5.58
N ALA A 48 -16.61 16.54 -6.65
CA ALA A 48 -16.47 17.55 -7.69
C ALA A 48 -17.81 18.20 -8.04
N GLU A 49 -17.76 19.48 -8.35
CA GLU A 49 -18.88 20.30 -8.84
C GLU A 49 -18.53 20.77 -10.25
N LYS A 50 -19.29 20.36 -11.26
CA LYS A 50 -19.01 20.69 -12.68
C LYS A 50 -17.55 20.40 -13.09
N ASP A 51 -17.07 19.21 -12.73
CA ASP A 51 -15.72 18.70 -12.99
C ASP A 51 -14.56 19.43 -12.27
N GLU A 52 -14.85 20.44 -11.44
CA GLU A 52 -13.87 21.09 -10.56
C GLU A 52 -13.95 20.51 -9.15
N ALA A 53 -12.80 20.48 -8.46
CA ALA A 53 -12.74 20.04 -7.07
C ALA A 53 -13.68 20.88 -6.18
N ALA A 54 -14.63 20.23 -5.53
CA ALA A 54 -15.58 20.90 -4.66
C ALA A 54 -14.98 21.01 -3.25
N THR A 55 -14.56 22.22 -2.87
CA THR A 55 -13.93 22.49 -1.56
C THR A 55 -14.90 23.16 -0.59
N GLY A 56 -14.56 23.21 0.70
CA GLY A 56 -15.30 23.89 1.75
C GLY A 56 -16.66 23.28 2.09
N LEU A 57 -16.88 22.01 1.74
CA LEU A 57 -18.12 21.29 2.05
C LEU A 57 -18.10 20.72 3.47
N ASN A 58 -19.25 20.78 4.14
CA ASN A 58 -19.55 19.87 5.24
C ASN A 58 -20.12 18.59 4.62
N VAL A 59 -19.40 17.47 4.75
CA VAL A 59 -19.81 16.20 4.16
C VAL A 59 -20.03 15.15 5.24
N SER A 60 -21.20 14.52 5.25
CA SER A 60 -21.49 13.31 6.00
C SER A 60 -21.92 12.19 5.06
N ALA A 61 -21.67 10.95 5.48
CA ALA A 61 -22.07 9.75 4.78
C ALA A 61 -22.77 8.80 5.76
N GLU A 62 -23.86 8.18 5.32
CA GLU A 62 -24.57 7.15 6.04
C GLU A 62 -24.52 5.85 5.22
N PHE A 63 -24.05 4.77 5.83
CA PHE A 63 -23.97 3.45 5.23
C PHE A 63 -25.16 2.61 5.69
N SER A 64 -25.89 2.03 4.75
CA SER A 64 -26.99 1.11 5.01
C SER A 64 -26.88 -0.12 4.10
N MET A 65 -27.08 -1.33 4.61
CA MET A 65 -27.03 -2.52 3.78
C MET A 65 -28.31 -2.63 2.93
N THR A 66 -28.17 -2.91 1.64
CA THR A 66 -29.29 -2.85 0.68
C THR A 66 -30.37 -3.92 0.94
N ASN A 67 -30.02 -5.05 1.56
CA ASN A 67 -30.92 -6.21 1.71
C ASN A 67 -31.08 -6.72 3.15
N MET A 68 -30.50 -6.04 4.13
CA MET A 68 -30.49 -6.49 5.54
C MET A 68 -30.58 -5.27 6.46
N ASP A 69 -31.45 -5.33 7.47
CA ASP A 69 -31.55 -4.27 8.48
C ASP A 69 -30.57 -4.56 9.62
N HIS A 70 -29.38 -3.96 9.52
CA HIS A 70 -28.34 -3.99 10.55
C HIS A 70 -28.14 -2.60 11.18
N GLY A 71 -29.10 -1.70 11.01
CA GLY A 71 -28.94 -0.27 11.34
C GLY A 71 -28.06 0.47 10.33
N THR A 72 -27.71 1.71 10.67
CA THR A 72 -26.92 2.60 9.82
C THR A 72 -25.62 3.00 10.51
N THR A 73 -24.55 3.16 9.73
CA THR A 73 -23.26 3.69 10.20
C THR A 73 -23.07 5.10 9.62
N GLU A 74 -23.00 6.11 10.49
CA GLU A 74 -22.75 7.51 10.08
C GLU A 74 -21.27 7.86 10.19
N VAL A 75 -20.74 8.53 9.16
CA VAL A 75 -19.36 9.00 9.09
C VAL A 75 -19.34 10.47 8.72
N LYS A 76 -18.65 11.28 9.52
CA LYS A 76 -18.33 12.67 9.16
C LYS A 76 -17.01 12.72 8.42
N LEU A 77 -16.98 13.41 7.29
CA LEU A 77 -15.81 13.51 6.45
C LEU A 77 -15.21 14.90 6.55
N THR A 78 -13.89 14.95 6.73
CA THR A 78 -13.13 16.20 6.80
C THR A 78 -12.34 16.37 5.51
N GLU A 79 -12.39 17.56 4.93
CA GLU A 79 -11.57 17.89 3.76
C GLU A 79 -10.08 17.80 4.10
N LYS A 80 -9.32 17.19 3.21
CA LYS A 80 -7.85 17.12 3.28
C LYS A 80 -7.23 18.10 2.31
N GLU A 81 -7.55 17.96 1.02
CA GLU A 81 -7.05 18.83 -0.03
C GLU A 81 -7.90 18.69 -1.29
N ASN A 82 -8.06 19.76 -2.07
CA ASN A 82 -8.60 19.73 -3.44
C ASN A 82 -9.85 18.85 -3.61
N GLY A 83 -10.85 18.99 -2.74
CA GLY A 83 -12.11 18.22 -2.82
C GLY A 83 -11.97 16.75 -2.43
N ILE A 84 -10.86 16.34 -1.83
CA ILE A 84 -10.68 15.05 -1.17
C ILE A 84 -11.14 15.16 0.27
N TYR A 85 -12.11 14.33 0.63
CA TYR A 85 -12.69 14.25 1.97
C TYR A 85 -12.39 12.87 2.56
N SER A 86 -12.02 12.83 3.83
CA SER A 86 -11.70 11.58 4.51
C SER A 86 -12.34 11.49 5.89
N GLY A 87 -12.74 10.28 6.25
CA GLY A 87 -13.12 9.90 7.61
C GLY A 87 -12.69 8.46 7.88
N LYS A 88 -13.29 7.86 8.89
CA LYS A 88 -13.12 6.46 9.21
C LYS A 88 -14.48 5.79 9.34
N VAL A 89 -14.58 4.55 8.91
CA VAL A 89 -15.80 3.77 8.96
C VAL A 89 -15.50 2.39 9.53
N GLU A 90 -16.31 1.94 10.47
CA GLU A 90 -16.33 0.57 10.95
C GLU A 90 -17.62 -0.08 10.45
N LEU A 91 -17.48 -1.06 9.57
CA LEU A 91 -18.63 -1.73 8.97
C LEU A 91 -18.80 -3.13 9.60
N PRO A 92 -20.03 -3.52 9.95
CA PRO A 92 -20.26 -4.76 10.70
C PRO A 92 -20.00 -6.02 9.87
N MET A 93 -20.10 -5.95 8.54
CA MET A 93 -19.93 -7.09 7.65
C MET A 93 -19.65 -6.68 6.20
N ALA A 94 -19.14 -7.60 5.40
CA ALA A 94 -19.06 -7.43 3.95
C ALA A 94 -20.45 -7.53 3.29
N GLY A 95 -20.59 -6.96 2.10
CA GLY A 95 -21.82 -7.02 1.31
C GLY A 95 -22.12 -5.75 0.55
N LYS A 96 -23.36 -5.65 0.05
CA LYS A 96 -23.83 -4.48 -0.70
C LYS A 96 -24.38 -3.42 0.24
N TYR A 97 -23.84 -2.23 0.10
CA TYR A 97 -24.21 -1.03 0.83
C TYR A 97 -24.77 0.02 -0.12
N GLU A 98 -25.79 0.72 0.36
CA GLU A 98 -26.16 2.04 -0.11
C GLU A 98 -25.45 3.07 0.78
N ILE A 99 -24.71 4.00 0.17
CA ILE A 99 -24.03 5.08 0.85
C ILE A 99 -24.75 6.39 0.50
N PHE A 100 -25.43 6.95 1.49
CA PHE A 100 -26.15 8.22 1.40
C PHE A 100 -25.26 9.36 1.90
N PHE A 101 -24.89 10.29 1.02
CA PHE A 101 -24.11 11.47 1.33
C PHE A 101 -25.00 12.70 1.48
N VAL A 102 -24.70 13.51 2.49
CA VAL A 102 -25.20 14.88 2.61
C VAL A 102 -24.03 15.83 2.41
N LEU A 103 -24.11 16.65 1.37
CA LEU A 103 -23.11 17.65 1.03
C LEU A 103 -23.69 19.04 1.28
N GLU A 104 -23.09 19.82 2.18
CA GLU A 104 -23.59 21.14 2.55
C GLU A 104 -22.54 22.23 2.32
N ARG A 105 -22.95 23.31 1.64
CA ARG A 105 -22.18 24.57 1.50
C ARG A 105 -23.10 25.76 1.75
N ASP A 106 -22.71 26.67 2.63
CA ASP A 106 -23.45 27.91 2.92
C ASP A 106 -24.95 27.69 3.24
N GLY A 107 -25.28 26.61 3.93
CA GLY A 107 -26.66 26.22 4.27
C GLY A 107 -27.46 25.60 3.13
N LYS A 108 -26.90 25.47 1.93
CA LYS A 108 -27.48 24.71 0.82
C LYS A 108 -27.02 23.26 0.90
N LYS A 109 -27.97 22.33 0.88
CA LYS A 109 -27.73 20.89 0.93
C LYS A 109 -27.96 20.25 -0.42
N ALA A 110 -27.17 19.24 -0.72
CA ALA A 110 -27.36 18.33 -1.83
C ALA A 110 -27.16 16.90 -1.32
N ASP A 111 -28.04 16.00 -1.74
CA ASP A 111 -28.01 14.60 -1.34
C ASP A 111 -27.48 13.75 -2.49
N LYS A 112 -26.65 12.75 -2.18
CA LYS A 112 -26.14 11.81 -3.18
C LYS A 112 -26.19 10.39 -2.67
N VAL A 113 -26.57 9.46 -3.53
CA VAL A 113 -26.59 8.04 -3.21
C VAL A 113 -25.72 7.28 -4.18
N ILE A 114 -24.87 6.39 -3.65
CA ILE A 114 -24.15 5.40 -4.46
C ILE A 114 -24.38 4.01 -3.87
N ASN A 115 -24.34 3.00 -4.76
CA ASN A 115 -24.26 1.61 -4.33
C ASN A 115 -22.79 1.18 -4.33
N TYR A 116 -22.37 0.49 -3.29
CA TYR A 116 -20.99 0.06 -3.10
C TYR A 116 -20.94 -1.37 -2.56
N GLU A 117 -20.01 -2.18 -3.06
CA GLU A 117 -19.80 -3.55 -2.56
C GLU A 117 -18.55 -3.58 -1.69
N VAL A 118 -18.76 -3.80 -0.40
CA VAL A 118 -17.70 -3.97 0.60
C VAL A 118 -17.32 -5.44 0.63
N LYS A 119 -16.02 -5.73 0.51
CA LYS A 119 -15.49 -7.10 0.52
C LYS A 119 -14.81 -7.39 1.86
N GLU A 120 -14.76 -8.66 2.24
CA GLU A 120 -13.86 -9.09 3.31
C GLU A 120 -12.42 -8.92 2.84
N SER A 121 -11.52 -8.61 3.79
CA SER A 121 -10.10 -8.69 3.50
C SER A 121 -9.62 -10.14 3.48
N GLU A 122 -8.76 -10.48 2.52
CA GLU A 122 -8.04 -11.75 2.49
C GLU A 122 -6.60 -11.61 2.99
N GLY A 123 -6.19 -10.42 3.45
CA GLY A 123 -4.83 -10.15 3.89
C GLY A 123 -4.68 -8.93 4.80
N VAL A 124 -3.45 -8.44 4.92
CA VAL A 124 -3.09 -7.23 5.69
C VAL A 124 -2.80 -6.03 4.79
N ALA A 125 -2.59 -6.27 3.50
CA ALA A 125 -2.41 -5.25 2.48
C ALA A 125 -2.67 -5.85 1.09
N SER A 126 -2.82 -5.02 0.07
CA SER A 126 -2.83 -5.46 -1.32
C SER A 126 -2.05 -4.52 -2.23
N ILE A 127 -1.59 -5.04 -3.36
CA ILE A 127 -0.91 -4.30 -4.42
C ILE A 127 -1.63 -4.63 -5.72
N ASN A 128 -2.24 -3.63 -6.37
CA ASN A 128 -3.04 -3.81 -7.58
C ASN A 128 -4.12 -4.91 -7.45
N GLY A 129 -4.69 -5.04 -6.24
CA GLY A 129 -5.68 -6.07 -5.91
C GLY A 129 -5.12 -7.44 -5.51
N GLU A 130 -3.82 -7.69 -5.65
CA GLU A 130 -3.18 -8.92 -5.15
C GLU A 130 -2.86 -8.81 -3.66
N TRP A 131 -3.29 -9.80 -2.88
CA TRP A 131 -3.16 -9.77 -1.43
C TRP A 131 -1.75 -10.07 -0.91
N ILE A 132 -1.38 -9.34 0.13
CA ILE A 132 -0.33 -9.69 1.09
C ILE A 132 -1.06 -10.32 2.28
N THR A 133 -0.96 -11.63 2.39
CA THR A 133 -1.68 -12.44 3.38
C THR A 133 -0.93 -12.52 4.70
N ASN A 134 -1.56 -13.06 5.75
CA ASN A 134 -0.85 -13.38 6.99
C ASN A 134 0.23 -14.46 6.78
N GLU A 135 0.04 -15.36 5.82
CA GLU A 135 1.04 -16.38 5.49
C GLU A 135 2.30 -15.74 4.89
N ASP A 136 2.16 -14.72 4.04
CA ASP A 136 3.28 -13.92 3.53
C ASP A 136 4.05 -13.26 4.68
N ILE A 137 3.33 -12.66 5.64
CA ILE A 137 3.93 -11.98 6.81
C ILE A 137 4.72 -12.97 7.67
N GLU A 138 4.13 -14.12 8.00
CA GLU A 138 4.79 -15.14 8.80
C GLU A 138 6.01 -15.73 8.08
N PHE A 139 5.97 -15.89 6.75
CA PHE A 139 7.14 -16.35 6.01
C PHE A 139 8.27 -15.32 6.00
N TYR A 140 7.98 -14.04 5.77
CA TYR A 140 9.02 -12.99 5.83
C TYR A 140 9.61 -12.84 7.24
N LYS A 141 8.76 -12.95 8.26
CA LYS A 141 9.19 -12.99 9.66
C LYS A 141 10.13 -14.18 9.91
N PHE A 142 9.77 -15.37 9.41
CA PHE A 142 10.62 -16.56 9.47
C PHE A 142 11.99 -16.32 8.81
N ILE A 143 12.03 -15.79 7.60
CA ILE A 143 13.29 -15.47 6.88
C ILE A 143 14.15 -14.51 7.69
N ASN A 144 13.55 -13.49 8.31
CA ASN A 144 14.27 -12.53 9.12
C ASN A 144 14.84 -13.17 10.40
N TYR A 145 14.10 -14.07 11.06
CA TYR A 145 14.64 -14.85 12.18
C TYR A 145 15.76 -15.80 11.76
N LEU A 146 15.62 -16.45 10.60
CA LEU A 146 16.65 -17.31 10.02
C LEU A 146 17.97 -16.53 9.81
N GLN A 147 17.87 -15.33 9.23
CA GLN A 147 19.03 -14.45 9.04
C GLN A 147 19.65 -14.00 10.37
N LEU A 148 18.84 -13.65 11.37
CA LEU A 148 19.34 -13.33 12.71
C LEU A 148 20.11 -14.50 13.33
N ALA A 149 19.60 -15.73 13.19
CA ALA A 149 20.26 -16.92 13.72
C ALA A 149 21.61 -17.18 13.05
N ILE A 150 21.67 -17.06 11.71
CA ILE A 150 22.91 -17.17 10.94
C ILE A 150 23.94 -16.11 11.36
N ASN A 151 23.51 -14.86 11.54
CA ASN A 151 24.38 -13.77 11.97
C ASN A 151 24.93 -14.00 13.39
N ARG A 152 24.09 -14.47 14.31
CA ARG A 152 24.51 -14.84 15.67
C ARG A 152 25.52 -15.97 15.66
N GLU A 153 25.29 -17.03 14.91
CA GLU A 153 26.22 -18.15 14.80
C GLU A 153 27.56 -17.70 14.20
N THR A 154 27.52 -16.81 13.20
CA THR A 154 28.71 -16.21 12.59
C THR A 154 29.53 -15.43 13.63
N ASP A 155 28.88 -14.58 14.42
CA ASP A 155 29.57 -13.79 15.44
C ASP A 155 30.05 -14.63 16.63
N GLN A 156 29.33 -15.69 16.99
CA GLN A 156 29.80 -16.68 17.99
C GLN A 156 31.05 -17.42 17.53
N LYS A 157 31.21 -17.66 16.23
CA LYS A 157 32.43 -18.25 15.65
C LYS A 157 33.58 -17.24 15.58
N ARG A 158 33.29 -15.94 15.48
CA ARG A 158 34.27 -14.87 15.24
C ARG A 158 34.76 -14.18 16.51
N TYR A 159 33.88 -13.94 17.48
CA TYR A 159 34.15 -13.13 18.66
C TYR A 159 34.12 -13.97 19.94
N THR A 160 34.79 -13.46 20.97
CA THR A 160 34.80 -14.06 22.32
C THR A 160 34.75 -12.96 23.39
N GLY A 161 34.51 -13.33 24.65
CA GLY A 161 34.51 -12.38 25.78
C GLY A 161 33.50 -11.24 25.63
N ASP A 162 33.91 -10.02 25.98
CA ASP A 162 33.03 -8.84 25.95
C ASP A 162 32.56 -8.49 24.54
N GLN A 163 33.39 -8.70 23.52
CA GLN A 163 33.00 -8.47 22.11
C GLN A 163 31.85 -9.37 21.68
N LEU A 164 31.89 -10.64 22.09
CA LEU A 164 30.78 -11.57 21.82
C LEU A 164 29.51 -11.14 22.57
N LYS A 165 29.64 -10.69 23.82
CA LYS A 165 28.51 -10.22 24.62
C LYS A 165 27.84 -9.00 23.97
N GLU A 166 28.62 -8.04 23.48
CA GLU A 166 28.12 -6.88 22.77
C GLU A 166 27.42 -7.28 21.46
N ALA A 167 28.03 -8.14 20.66
CA ALA A 167 27.42 -8.62 19.41
C ALA A 167 26.09 -9.35 19.65
N LEU A 168 26.02 -10.24 20.64
CA LEU A 168 24.79 -10.96 20.98
C LEU A 168 23.69 -10.01 21.49
N SER A 169 24.05 -9.02 22.31
CA SER A 169 23.10 -8.02 22.80
C SER A 169 22.56 -7.15 21.66
N TYR A 170 23.39 -6.82 20.66
CA TYR A 170 22.93 -6.16 19.45
C TYR A 170 21.88 -7.02 18.72
N TRP A 171 22.16 -8.30 18.45
CA TRP A 171 21.21 -9.18 17.75
C TRP A 171 19.93 -9.45 18.54
N GLU A 172 19.98 -9.47 19.88
CA GLU A 172 18.78 -9.53 20.72
C GLU A 172 17.91 -8.28 20.56
N SER A 173 18.53 -7.10 20.47
CA SER A 173 17.79 -5.86 20.20
C SER A 173 17.09 -5.84 18.84
N GLN A 174 17.62 -6.59 17.86
CA GLN A 174 17.06 -6.65 16.49
C GLN A 174 15.85 -7.59 16.38
N GLU A 175 15.64 -8.53 17.31
CA GLU A 175 14.47 -9.45 17.24
C GLU A 175 13.15 -8.69 17.24
N LYS A 176 13.04 -7.62 18.02
CA LYS A 176 11.82 -6.80 18.07
C LYS A 176 11.48 -6.14 16.73
N LEU A 177 12.48 -5.90 15.89
CA LEU A 177 12.28 -5.30 14.56
C LEU A 177 11.80 -6.34 13.55
N VAL A 178 12.07 -7.62 13.78
CA VAL A 178 11.59 -8.73 12.94
C VAL A 178 10.08 -8.93 13.06
N GLU A 179 9.52 -8.57 14.21
CA GLU A 179 8.08 -8.65 14.51
C GLU A 179 7.28 -7.43 14.02
N ASP A 180 7.94 -6.38 13.52
CA ASP A 180 7.25 -5.17 13.07
C ASP A 180 6.52 -5.44 11.75
N GLN A 181 5.19 -5.59 11.83
CA GLN A 181 4.34 -5.85 10.67
C GLN A 181 4.49 -4.79 9.56
N ASN A 182 4.68 -3.52 9.89
CA ASN A 182 4.84 -2.47 8.88
C ASN A 182 6.16 -2.64 8.13
N GLN A 183 7.23 -3.06 8.82
CA GLN A 183 8.50 -3.40 8.17
C GLN A 183 8.35 -4.61 7.25
N LEU A 184 7.67 -5.67 7.70
CA LEU A 184 7.43 -6.87 6.88
C LEU A 184 6.60 -6.54 5.63
N VAL A 185 5.49 -5.83 5.79
CA VAL A 185 4.66 -5.35 4.66
C VAL A 185 5.50 -4.49 3.70
N THR A 186 6.33 -3.59 4.22
CA THR A 186 7.21 -2.74 3.40
C THR A 186 8.22 -3.58 2.60
N GLN A 187 8.83 -4.60 3.21
CA GLN A 187 9.75 -5.51 2.50
C GLN A 187 9.04 -6.23 1.34
N ILE A 188 7.84 -6.76 1.59
CA ILE A 188 7.04 -7.47 0.59
C ILE A 188 6.66 -6.53 -0.56
N ILE A 189 6.16 -5.33 -0.24
CA ILE A 189 5.81 -4.31 -1.26
C ILE A 189 7.01 -3.97 -2.12
N ARG A 190 8.18 -3.70 -1.51
CA ARG A 190 9.39 -3.33 -2.25
C ARG A 190 9.82 -4.45 -3.22
N LEU A 191 9.78 -5.71 -2.78
CA LEU A 191 10.15 -6.84 -3.64
C LEU A 191 9.14 -7.01 -4.79
N ARG A 192 7.85 -7.11 -4.47
CA ARG A 192 6.79 -7.33 -5.46
C ARG A 192 6.73 -6.18 -6.46
N ALA A 193 6.92 -4.94 -6.01
CA ALA A 193 6.91 -3.77 -6.89
C ALA A 193 8.01 -3.85 -7.96
N MET A 194 9.23 -4.22 -7.56
CA MET A 194 10.36 -4.32 -8.50
C MET A 194 10.29 -5.56 -9.37
N ALA A 195 9.69 -6.64 -8.88
CA ALA A 195 9.39 -7.81 -9.69
C ALA A 195 8.38 -7.48 -10.81
N MET A 196 7.26 -6.81 -10.47
CA MET A 196 6.28 -6.34 -11.45
C MET A 196 6.90 -5.41 -12.48
N LEU A 197 7.75 -4.46 -12.05
CA LEU A 197 8.46 -3.58 -12.98
C LEU A 197 9.39 -4.36 -13.94
N ALA A 198 9.98 -5.46 -13.49
CA ALA A 198 10.76 -6.32 -14.37
C ALA A 198 9.87 -6.93 -15.46
N GLU A 199 8.70 -7.44 -15.09
CA GLU A 199 7.73 -8.03 -16.00
C GLU A 199 7.17 -7.00 -16.99
N GLU A 200 6.87 -5.79 -16.54
CA GLU A 200 6.47 -4.65 -17.39
C GLU A 200 7.55 -4.30 -18.44
N LYS A 201 8.82 -4.49 -18.09
CA LYS A 201 9.96 -4.33 -19.00
C LYS A 201 10.20 -5.54 -19.91
N GLY A 202 9.38 -6.59 -19.79
CA GLY A 202 9.47 -7.81 -20.59
C GLY A 202 10.45 -8.85 -20.05
N HIS A 203 10.93 -8.70 -18.81
CA HIS A 203 11.73 -9.75 -18.16
C HIS A 203 10.86 -10.90 -17.70
N THR A 204 11.47 -12.09 -17.62
CA THR A 204 10.88 -13.28 -17.02
C THR A 204 11.90 -13.96 -16.12
N ALA A 205 11.48 -14.56 -15.01
CA ALA A 205 12.31 -15.47 -14.22
C ALA A 205 12.12 -16.91 -14.71
N THR A 206 13.13 -17.46 -15.38
CA THR A 206 13.06 -18.85 -15.84
C THR A 206 13.26 -19.81 -14.67
N GLY A 207 12.67 -21.00 -14.75
CA GLY A 207 12.84 -22.01 -13.70
C GLY A 207 14.30 -22.38 -13.43
N ALA A 208 15.17 -22.33 -14.45
CA ALA A 208 16.60 -22.61 -14.30
C ALA A 208 17.35 -21.50 -13.55
N GLU A 209 17.02 -20.23 -13.78
CA GLU A 209 17.60 -19.10 -13.04
C GLU A 209 17.20 -19.17 -11.56
N VAL A 210 15.92 -19.41 -11.30
CA VAL A 210 15.38 -19.55 -9.93
C VAL A 210 16.05 -20.70 -9.19
N GLU A 211 16.16 -21.87 -9.84
CA GLU A 211 16.81 -23.04 -9.25
C GLU A 211 18.30 -22.79 -8.99
N THR A 212 18.97 -22.03 -9.85
CA THR A 212 20.38 -21.65 -9.64
C THR A 212 20.54 -20.79 -8.39
N GLU A 213 19.69 -19.79 -8.19
CA GLU A 213 19.76 -18.93 -7.01
C GLU A 213 19.38 -19.68 -5.73
N ILE A 214 18.34 -20.52 -5.76
CA ILE A 214 17.94 -21.36 -4.61
C ILE A 214 19.05 -22.31 -4.18
N ASN A 215 19.76 -22.94 -5.13
CA ASN A 215 20.84 -23.85 -4.78
C ASN A 215 22.00 -23.14 -4.08
N LYS A 216 22.32 -21.89 -4.46
CA LYS A 216 23.32 -21.09 -3.72
C LYS A 216 22.88 -20.83 -2.28
N VAL A 217 21.58 -20.61 -2.07
CA VAL A 217 21.00 -20.32 -0.77
C VAL A 217 20.95 -21.57 0.11
N ARG A 218 20.59 -22.72 -0.49
CA ARG A 218 20.73 -24.04 0.14
C ARG A 218 22.16 -24.29 0.59
N ASP A 219 23.12 -24.07 -0.29
CA ASP A 219 24.54 -24.23 0.03
C ASP A 219 24.95 -23.30 1.16
N GLN A 220 24.53 -22.03 1.12
CA GLN A 220 24.80 -21.06 2.19
C GLN A 220 24.19 -21.49 3.52
N TYR A 221 22.91 -21.85 3.57
CA TYR A 221 22.21 -22.23 4.80
C TYR A 221 22.74 -23.55 5.37
N SER A 222 23.19 -24.48 4.54
CA SER A 222 23.77 -25.75 4.98
C SER A 222 25.04 -25.60 5.83
N GLN A 223 25.72 -24.45 5.73
CA GLN A 223 26.93 -24.12 6.50
C GLN A 223 26.65 -23.72 7.95
N PHE A 224 25.38 -23.51 8.32
CA PHE A 224 24.96 -23.05 9.64
C PHE A 224 24.06 -24.09 10.31
N GLU A 225 24.45 -24.53 11.50
CA GLU A 225 23.64 -25.49 12.27
C GLU A 225 22.32 -24.86 12.73
N SER A 226 22.36 -23.57 13.09
CA SER A 226 21.18 -22.81 13.48
C SER A 226 20.16 -22.71 12.33
N ALA A 227 20.63 -22.46 11.10
CA ALA A 227 19.77 -22.39 9.93
C ALA A 227 19.08 -23.72 9.63
N LYS A 228 19.84 -24.82 9.64
CA LYS A 228 19.29 -26.17 9.44
C LYS A 228 18.25 -26.51 10.51
N ALA A 229 18.51 -26.20 11.77
CA ALA A 229 17.57 -26.46 12.86
C ALA A 229 16.24 -25.71 12.67
N ILE A 230 16.31 -24.41 12.36
CA ILE A 230 15.13 -23.55 12.17
C ILE A 230 14.31 -23.97 10.94
N ILE A 231 14.97 -24.29 9.83
CA ILE A 231 14.30 -24.78 8.61
C ILE A 231 13.62 -26.13 8.87
N ASN A 232 14.27 -27.04 9.60
CA ASN A 232 13.70 -28.34 9.94
C ASN A 232 12.46 -28.19 10.84
N GLU A 233 12.47 -27.26 11.80
CA GLU A 233 11.33 -26.98 12.68
C GLU A 233 10.13 -26.39 11.92
N TYR A 234 10.39 -25.52 10.94
CA TYR A 234 9.35 -24.96 10.07
C TYR A 234 8.73 -26.01 9.13
N GLY A 235 9.49 -27.05 8.80
CA GLY A 235 9.17 -28.04 7.78
C GLY A 235 9.93 -27.75 6.50
N GLU A 236 11.00 -28.52 6.26
CA GLU A 236 11.98 -28.26 5.20
C GLU A 236 11.36 -28.21 3.80
N ASP A 237 10.50 -29.17 3.44
CA ASP A 237 9.86 -29.19 2.11
C ASP A 237 8.96 -27.96 1.90
N LYS A 238 8.17 -27.61 2.92
CA LYS A 238 7.30 -26.42 2.89
C LYS A 238 8.12 -25.15 2.77
N PHE A 239 9.20 -25.04 3.56
CA PHE A 239 10.13 -23.90 3.49
C PHE A 239 10.65 -23.71 2.07
N TRP A 240 11.22 -24.75 1.47
CA TRP A 240 11.81 -24.65 0.13
C TRP A 240 10.79 -24.42 -0.98
N GLU A 241 9.56 -24.89 -0.82
CA GLU A 241 8.48 -24.62 -1.77
C GLU A 241 8.11 -23.12 -1.78
N ILE A 242 7.92 -22.53 -0.60
CA ILE A 242 7.59 -21.10 -0.47
C ILE A 242 8.79 -20.24 -0.88
N GLU A 243 9.99 -20.61 -0.44
CA GLU A 243 11.23 -19.90 -0.80
C GLU A 243 11.41 -19.88 -2.33
N LYS A 244 11.04 -20.96 -3.02
CA LYS A 244 11.12 -21.01 -4.48
C LYS A 244 10.23 -19.98 -5.17
N GLN A 245 9.03 -19.74 -4.65
CA GLN A 245 8.12 -18.70 -5.15
C GLN A 245 8.70 -17.31 -4.89
N GLN A 246 9.25 -17.08 -3.69
CA GLN A 246 9.91 -15.81 -3.37
C GLN A 246 11.13 -15.55 -4.27
N TYR A 247 11.90 -16.59 -4.60
CA TYR A 247 13.05 -16.46 -5.49
C TYR A 247 12.70 -16.12 -6.94
N GLN A 248 11.47 -16.42 -7.40
CA GLN A 248 11.00 -15.91 -8.69
C GLN A 248 10.95 -14.37 -8.70
N LEU A 249 10.40 -13.78 -7.65
CA LEU A 249 10.33 -12.33 -7.47
C LEU A 249 11.73 -11.72 -7.29
N ILE A 250 12.60 -12.37 -6.52
CA ILE A 250 13.98 -11.93 -6.31
C ILE A 250 14.73 -11.91 -7.65
N VAL A 251 14.65 -12.98 -8.46
CA VAL A 251 15.31 -13.04 -9.77
C VAL A 251 14.80 -11.93 -10.70
N LEU A 252 13.49 -11.64 -10.70
CA LEU A 252 12.93 -10.53 -11.47
C LEU A 252 13.48 -9.18 -11.01
N SER A 253 13.46 -8.90 -9.69
CA SER A 253 14.00 -7.63 -9.15
C SER A 253 15.51 -7.47 -9.42
N GLN A 254 16.28 -8.56 -9.38
CA GLN A 254 17.70 -8.57 -9.72
C GLN A 254 17.95 -8.20 -11.20
N LYS A 255 17.04 -8.58 -12.11
CA LYS A 255 17.13 -8.16 -13.53
C LYS A 255 16.97 -6.66 -13.67
N VAL A 256 16.05 -6.04 -12.92
CA VAL A 256 15.92 -4.57 -12.89
C VAL A 256 17.19 -3.92 -12.35
N GLN A 257 17.77 -4.46 -11.26
CA GLN A 257 19.03 -3.95 -10.73
C GLN A 257 20.16 -4.06 -11.76
N LYS A 258 20.24 -5.18 -12.48
CA LYS A 258 21.23 -5.41 -13.54
C LYS A 258 21.06 -4.42 -14.69
N ASP A 259 19.84 -4.19 -15.17
CA ASP A 259 19.57 -3.20 -16.22
C ASP A 259 20.07 -1.80 -15.83
N ILE A 260 19.85 -1.41 -14.58
CA ILE A 260 20.30 -0.12 -14.06
C ILE A 260 21.82 -0.07 -14.02
N ILE A 261 22.49 -1.10 -13.51
CA ILE A 261 23.97 -1.18 -13.49
C ILE A 261 24.54 -1.07 -14.91
N GLU A 262 23.95 -1.80 -15.87
CA GLU A 262 24.37 -1.77 -17.28
C GLU A 262 24.14 -0.39 -17.91
N LYS A 263 23.03 0.27 -17.59
CA LYS A 263 22.76 1.64 -18.01
C LYS A 263 23.79 2.62 -17.45
N VAL A 264 24.06 2.61 -16.15
CA VAL A 264 25.06 3.50 -15.52
C VAL A 264 26.44 3.29 -16.13
N LYS A 265 26.83 2.03 -16.33
CA LYS A 265 28.11 1.68 -16.95
C LYS A 265 28.22 2.17 -18.40
N LYS A 266 27.13 2.10 -19.17
CA LYS A 266 27.08 2.59 -20.55
C LYS A 266 27.15 4.11 -20.62
N GLU A 267 26.49 4.81 -19.70
CA GLU A 267 26.50 6.27 -19.59
C GLU A 267 27.84 6.80 -19.05
N ASN A 268 28.57 5.99 -18.27
CA ASN A 268 29.80 6.38 -17.59
C ASN A 268 30.91 5.31 -17.75
N PRO A 269 31.47 5.10 -18.95
CA PRO A 269 32.37 3.97 -19.24
C PRO A 269 33.72 4.03 -18.52
N GLU A 270 34.17 5.21 -18.10
CA GLU A 270 35.46 5.40 -17.39
C GLU A 270 35.31 5.37 -15.85
N MET A 271 34.08 5.23 -15.36
CA MET A 271 33.78 5.23 -13.93
C MET A 271 34.25 3.93 -13.27
N ALA A 272 34.83 4.05 -12.07
CA ALA A 272 35.23 2.90 -11.28
C ALA A 272 34.00 2.07 -10.85
N GLN A 273 34.15 0.74 -10.74
CA GLN A 273 33.03 -0.17 -10.46
C GLN A 273 32.29 0.17 -9.15
N GLN A 274 33.00 0.63 -8.12
CA GLN A 274 32.38 1.02 -6.85
C GLN A 274 31.45 2.22 -7.02
N GLU A 275 31.85 3.21 -7.82
CA GLU A 275 31.04 4.39 -8.11
C GLU A 275 29.83 4.03 -9.01
N ILE A 276 30.03 3.13 -9.98
CA ILE A 276 28.92 2.57 -10.78
C ILE A 276 27.88 1.93 -9.87
N ASN A 277 28.31 1.10 -8.90
CA ASN A 277 27.40 0.42 -7.98
C ASN A 277 26.66 1.42 -7.09
N PHE A 278 27.34 2.44 -6.59
CA PHE A 278 26.73 3.48 -5.77
C PHE A 278 25.65 4.25 -6.54
N GLN A 279 25.96 4.68 -7.77
CA GLN A 279 25.01 5.39 -8.61
C GLN A 279 23.84 4.50 -9.04
N ALA A 280 24.11 3.24 -9.37
CA ALA A 280 23.07 2.27 -9.70
C ALA A 280 22.13 2.03 -8.51
N GLN A 281 22.66 1.93 -7.28
CA GLN A 281 21.83 1.80 -6.08
C GLN A 281 20.93 3.02 -5.88
N LYS A 282 21.46 4.23 -6.09
CA LYS A 282 20.66 5.46 -6.00
C LYS A 282 19.52 5.46 -7.02
N GLN A 283 19.83 5.13 -8.28
CA GLN A 283 18.81 5.03 -9.34
C GLN A 283 17.79 3.92 -9.07
N TYR A 284 18.20 2.81 -8.46
CA TYR A 284 17.30 1.74 -8.05
C TYR A 284 16.29 2.21 -7.00
N GLU A 285 16.73 2.92 -5.96
CA GLU A 285 15.83 3.46 -4.93
C GLU A 285 14.86 4.51 -5.49
N GLU A 286 15.35 5.41 -6.37
CA GLU A 286 14.49 6.38 -7.06
C GLU A 286 13.43 5.69 -7.92
N LEU A 287 13.82 4.64 -8.65
CA LEU A 287 12.91 3.87 -9.48
C LEU A 287 11.89 3.10 -8.64
N LEU A 288 12.31 2.51 -7.52
CA LEU A 288 11.42 1.82 -6.60
C LEU A 288 10.37 2.76 -6.02
N VAL A 289 10.76 3.97 -5.60
CA VAL A 289 9.80 4.98 -5.13
C VAL A 289 8.81 5.33 -6.24
N SER A 290 9.30 5.55 -7.46
CA SER A 290 8.44 5.81 -8.62
C SER A 290 7.45 4.67 -8.87
N GLN A 291 7.92 3.42 -8.78
CA GLN A 291 7.10 2.25 -9.04
C GLN A 291 6.02 2.07 -7.98
N VAL A 292 6.38 2.15 -6.70
CA VAL A 292 5.45 2.07 -5.56
C VAL A 292 4.37 3.16 -5.67
N ASN A 293 4.72 4.38 -6.10
CA ASN A 293 3.77 5.47 -6.29
C ASN A 293 2.82 5.26 -7.48
N SER A 294 3.16 4.38 -8.42
CA SER A 294 2.29 4.06 -9.57
C SER A 294 1.29 2.94 -9.28
N MET A 295 1.45 2.23 -8.16
CA MET A 295 0.64 1.07 -7.79
C MET A 295 -0.56 1.45 -6.92
N GLU A 296 -1.64 0.69 -7.04
CA GLU A 296 -2.76 0.75 -6.10
C GLU A 296 -2.43 -0.08 -4.86
N ILE A 297 -1.86 0.56 -3.85
CA ILE A 297 -1.49 -0.08 -2.58
C ILE A 297 -2.52 0.27 -1.51
N VAL A 298 -3.09 -0.76 -0.90
CA VAL A 298 -4.01 -0.64 0.24
C VAL A 298 -3.39 -1.35 1.42
N ILE A 299 -3.20 -0.63 2.54
CA ILE A 299 -2.72 -1.18 3.81
C ILE A 299 -3.90 -1.15 4.79
N LEU A 300 -4.12 -2.26 5.49
CA LEU A 300 -5.31 -2.50 6.31
C LEU A 300 -5.09 -2.29 7.81
#